data_AF-A0A957NYP4-F1
#
_entry.id   AF-A0A957NYP4-F1
#
_cell.length_a   1.000
_cell.length_b   1.000
_cell.length_c   1.000
_cell.angle_alpha   90.00
_cell.angle_beta   90.00
_cell.angle_gamma   90.00
#
_symmetry.space_group_name_H-M   'P 1'
#
loop_
_entity.id
_entity.type
_entity.pdbx_description
1 polymer ?
#
loop_
_entity_poly.entity_id
_entity_poly.type
_entity_poly.pdbx_seq_one_letter_code
_entity_poly.pdbx_strand_id
1 'polypeptide(L)'
;MVLTKLLTRRWWLPTLLVLAGMALLIWLGFWQLRRMDQRQTYNDMVISRWVTQPLELNTAEVPSDLSEWEYRRLTLNGQFDFAHQIVLKNQFFFEQPGVQLVTPMLLDPMLLDGEDSETPKAVLVARGWVPFDDAKPENIAQFDEPNLTQIVGLVQESQSMPGGEAPAIPDTPQTEWFRVNIDAIQPQMPYELLPFFIYALPEEGRTIHELPIREPRDPA
;
A
#
# COMPACT_ATOMS: atom_id res chain seq x y z
N MET A 1 29.13 52.94 -11.43
CA MET A 1 28.96 53.47 -12.81
C MET A 1 28.33 52.47 -13.79
N VAL A 2 28.39 51.16 -13.54
CA VAL A 2 27.76 50.12 -14.40
C VAL A 2 26.26 49.95 -14.12
N LEU A 3 25.83 50.03 -12.85
CA LEU A 3 24.43 49.86 -12.44
C LEU A 3 23.48 50.85 -13.14
N THR A 4 23.90 52.12 -13.30
CA THR A 4 23.09 53.15 -13.97
C THR A 4 22.98 52.95 -15.48
N LYS A 5 23.92 52.24 -16.12
CA LYS A 5 23.85 51.88 -17.54
C LYS A 5 22.85 50.74 -17.81
N LEU A 6 22.58 49.89 -16.81
CA LEU A 6 21.57 48.82 -16.91
C LEU A 6 20.13 49.38 -16.88
N LEU A 7 19.93 50.54 -16.24
CA LEU A 7 18.65 51.26 -16.20
C LEU A 7 18.45 52.25 -17.36
N THR A 8 19.32 52.24 -18.37
CA THR A 8 19.14 53.06 -19.59
C THR A 8 18.04 52.45 -20.47
N ARG A 9 17.29 53.26 -21.23
CA ARG A 9 16.12 52.85 -22.07
C ARG A 9 16.35 51.62 -22.98
N ARG A 10 17.59 51.26 -23.29
CA ARG A 10 17.96 50.08 -24.09
C ARG A 10 18.11 48.78 -23.29
N TRP A 11 18.41 48.85 -21.98
CA TRP A 11 18.77 47.70 -21.14
C TRP A 11 17.77 47.41 -20.01
N TRP A 12 16.70 48.19 -19.88
CA TRP A 12 15.70 47.99 -18.84
C TRP A 12 14.93 46.66 -18.98
N LEU A 13 14.54 46.26 -20.20
CA LEU A 13 13.86 44.99 -20.48
C LEU A 13 14.68 43.76 -20.09
N PRO A 14 15.95 43.57 -20.53
CA PRO A 14 16.74 42.41 -20.12
C PRO A 14 17.02 42.42 -18.62
N THR A 15 17.21 43.60 -18.01
CA THR A 15 17.38 43.70 -16.55
C THR A 15 16.12 43.23 -15.80
N LEU A 16 14.93 43.65 -16.26
CA LEU A 16 13.66 43.23 -15.68
C LEU A 16 13.42 41.72 -15.85
N LEU A 17 13.79 41.16 -17.00
CA LEU A 17 13.71 39.72 -17.25
C LEU A 17 14.61 38.93 -16.30
N VAL A 18 15.85 39.38 -16.10
CA VAL A 18 16.77 38.74 -15.14
C VAL A 18 16.22 38.82 -13.72
N LEU A 19 15.68 39.96 -13.30
CA LEU A 19 15.05 40.10 -11.98
C LEU A 19 13.82 39.19 -11.82
N ALA A 20 12.99 39.09 -12.85
CA ALA A 20 11.84 38.18 -12.87
C ALA A 20 12.28 36.71 -12.79
N GLY A 21 13.31 36.33 -13.55
CA GLY A 21 13.89 34.99 -13.50
C GLY A 21 14.49 34.67 -12.13
N MET A 22 15.20 35.62 -11.53
CA MET A 22 15.75 35.47 -10.17
C MET A 22 14.64 35.31 -9.13
N ALA A 23 13.57 36.11 -9.21
CA ALA A 23 12.41 35.96 -8.34
C ALA A 23 11.72 34.60 -8.50
N LEU A 24 11.59 34.11 -9.74
CA LEU A 24 11.03 32.78 -10.02
C LEU A 24 11.90 31.66 -9.43
N LEU A 25 13.23 31.72 -9.60
CA LEU A 25 14.14 30.72 -9.04
C LEU A 25 14.13 30.70 -7.52
N ILE A 26 14.05 31.87 -6.87
CA ILE A 26 13.91 31.97 -5.41
C ILE A 26 12.58 31.34 -4.97
N TRP A 27 11.49 31.65 -5.66
CA TRP A 27 10.17 31.07 -5.38
C TRP A 27 10.16 29.55 -5.55
N LEU A 28 10.79 29.03 -6.59
CA LEU A 28 10.97 27.59 -6.81
C LEU A 28 11.86 26.95 -5.73
N GLY A 29 12.90 27.64 -5.26
CA GLY A 29 13.71 27.19 -4.13
C GLY A 29 12.89 27.03 -2.85
N PHE A 30 12.05 28.03 -2.51
CA PHE A 30 11.12 27.90 -1.38
C PHE A 30 10.06 26.81 -1.60
N TRP A 31 9.62 26.59 -2.85
CA TRP A 31 8.73 25.49 -3.17
C TRP A 31 9.42 24.13 -2.92
N GLN A 32 10.67 23.96 -3.34
CA GLN A 32 11.45 22.74 -3.07
C GLN A 32 11.62 22.50 -1.57
N LEU A 33 11.95 23.53 -0.78
CA LEU A 33 12.07 23.42 0.68
C LEU A 33 10.74 23.02 1.33
N ARG A 34 9.62 23.65 0.95
CA ARG A 34 8.29 23.27 1.46
C ARG A 34 7.91 21.85 1.06
N ARG A 35 8.24 21.43 -0.17
CA ARG A 35 7.96 20.07 -0.64
C ARG A 35 8.78 19.03 0.12
N MET A 36 10.02 19.36 0.48
CA MET A 36 10.86 18.52 1.33
C MET A 36 10.27 18.38 2.74
N ASP A 37 9.86 19.48 3.36
CA ASP A 37 9.25 19.49 4.70
C ASP A 37 7.94 18.67 4.74
N GLN A 38 7.11 18.77 3.70
CA GLN A 38 5.93 17.91 3.53
C GLN A 38 6.28 16.42 3.52
N ARG A 39 7.31 16.04 2.75
CA ARG A 39 7.77 14.65 2.67
C ARG A 39 8.35 14.17 4.00
N GLN A 40 9.11 15.02 4.68
CA GLN A 40 9.69 14.69 5.97
C GLN A 40 8.60 14.47 7.02
N THR A 41 7.62 15.37 7.12
CA THR A 41 6.50 15.23 8.05
C THR A 41 5.69 13.96 7.79
N TYR A 42 5.45 13.62 6.52
CA TYR A 42 4.78 12.37 6.15
C TYR A 42 5.60 11.15 6.54
N ASN A 43 6.90 11.14 6.24
CA ASN A 43 7.79 10.02 6.60
C ASN A 43 7.89 9.85 8.12
N ASP A 44 7.99 10.95 8.87
CA ASP A 44 8.03 10.92 10.34
C ASP A 44 6.72 10.32 10.91
N MET A 45 5.57 10.65 10.33
CA MET A 45 4.29 10.03 10.67
C MET A 45 4.31 8.52 10.39
N VAL A 46 4.74 8.10 9.21
CA VAL A 46 4.82 6.66 8.85
C VAL A 46 5.75 5.91 9.79
N ILE A 47 6.96 6.43 10.04
CA ILE A 47 7.94 5.84 10.94
C ILE A 47 7.36 5.71 12.36
N SER A 48 6.71 6.76 12.88
CA SER A 48 6.12 6.72 14.22
C SER A 48 5.06 5.61 14.39
N ARG A 49 4.25 5.38 13.35
CA ARG A 49 3.26 4.29 13.32
C ARG A 49 3.93 2.93 13.20
N TRP A 50 4.98 2.85 12.39
CA TRP A 50 5.76 1.63 12.17
C TRP A 50 6.40 1.09 13.43
N VAL A 51 7.04 1.95 14.24
CA VAL A 51 7.76 1.52 15.44
C VAL A 51 6.84 1.21 16.62
N THR A 52 5.57 1.63 16.55
CA THR A 52 4.57 1.32 17.58
C THR A 52 4.37 -0.20 17.67
N GLN A 53 4.14 -0.73 18.88
CA GLN A 53 3.85 -2.15 19.08
C GLN A 53 2.68 -2.59 18.18
N PRO A 54 2.77 -3.78 17.55
CA PRO A 54 1.68 -4.29 16.74
C PRO A 54 0.40 -4.38 17.55
N LEU A 55 -0.71 -3.88 17.01
CA LEU A 55 -2.02 -4.10 17.62
C LEU A 55 -2.50 -5.50 17.22
N GLU A 56 -3.11 -6.21 18.16
CA GLU A 56 -3.77 -7.48 17.83
C GLU A 56 -5.14 -7.16 17.24
N LEU A 57 -5.35 -7.46 15.95
CA LEU A 57 -6.62 -7.17 15.26
C LEU A 57 -7.81 -7.79 16.00
N ASN A 58 -7.59 -8.96 16.59
CA ASN A 58 -8.57 -9.72 17.36
C ASN A 58 -9.12 -8.99 18.60
N THR A 59 -8.45 -7.93 19.04
CA THR A 59 -8.86 -7.16 20.24
C THR A 59 -9.08 -5.68 19.93
N ALA A 60 -8.77 -5.26 18.70
CA ALA A 60 -8.80 -3.88 18.30
C ALA A 60 -10.12 -3.56 17.60
N GLU A 61 -10.84 -2.55 18.10
CA GLU A 61 -11.98 -1.99 17.38
C GLU A 61 -11.49 -1.33 16.08
N VAL A 62 -12.00 -1.81 14.94
CA VAL A 62 -11.70 -1.20 13.64
C VAL A 62 -12.24 0.24 13.65
N PRO A 63 -11.39 1.26 13.46
CA PRO A 63 -11.82 2.65 13.52
C PRO A 63 -12.74 2.98 12.35
N SER A 64 -13.62 3.96 12.55
CA SER A 64 -14.45 4.48 11.46
C SER A 64 -13.64 5.20 10.38
N ASP A 65 -12.48 5.76 10.76
CA ASP A 65 -11.51 6.35 9.84
C ASP A 65 -10.26 5.46 9.75
N LEU A 66 -10.11 4.76 8.62
CA LEU A 66 -8.99 3.83 8.39
C LEU A 66 -7.64 4.54 8.24
N SER A 67 -7.63 5.85 8.00
CA SER A 67 -6.40 6.63 7.91
C SER A 67 -5.65 6.70 9.25
N GLU A 68 -6.31 6.38 10.36
CA GLU A 68 -5.67 6.21 11.68
C GLU A 68 -4.83 4.93 11.77
N TRP A 69 -5.21 3.91 10.99
CA TRP A 69 -4.55 2.62 10.93
C TRP A 69 -3.55 2.48 9.80
N GLU A 70 -3.58 3.35 8.78
CA GLU A 70 -2.62 3.31 7.67
C GLU A 70 -1.16 3.26 8.19
N TYR A 71 -0.37 2.29 7.70
CA TYR A 71 1.01 2.02 8.14
C TYR A 71 1.19 1.56 9.59
N ARG A 72 0.12 1.20 10.31
CA ARG A 72 0.22 0.51 11.59
C ARG A 72 0.50 -0.97 11.38
N ARG A 73 1.28 -1.56 12.29
CA ARG A 73 1.48 -3.01 12.37
C ARG A 73 0.30 -3.65 13.06
N LEU A 74 -0.25 -4.70 12.46
CA LEU A 74 -1.25 -5.58 13.06
C LEU A 74 -0.75 -7.01 13.13
N THR A 75 -1.10 -7.69 14.21
CA THR A 75 -0.99 -9.14 14.34
C THR A 75 -2.36 -9.76 14.05
N LEU A 76 -2.38 -10.72 13.14
CA LEU A 76 -3.55 -11.46 12.68
C LEU A 76 -3.39 -12.92 13.06
N ASN A 77 -4.49 -13.56 13.49
CA ASN A 77 -4.55 -15.01 13.64
C ASN A 77 -5.74 -15.54 12.84
N GLY A 78 -5.55 -16.63 12.12
CA GLY A 78 -6.54 -17.11 11.16
C GLY A 78 -6.00 -18.19 10.23
N GLN A 79 -6.75 -18.50 9.19
CA GLN A 79 -6.37 -19.49 8.18
C GLN A 79 -6.47 -18.91 6.78
N PHE A 80 -5.45 -19.16 5.96
CA PHE A 80 -5.45 -18.74 4.56
C PHE A 80 -6.41 -19.59 3.72
N ASP A 81 -7.20 -18.91 2.90
CA ASP A 81 -8.02 -19.52 1.86
C ASP A 81 -7.32 -19.36 0.50
N PHE A 82 -6.53 -20.37 0.13
CA PHE A 82 -5.82 -20.39 -1.15
C PHE A 82 -6.75 -20.63 -2.35
N ALA A 83 -7.98 -21.13 -2.13
CA ALA A 83 -8.94 -21.34 -3.23
C ALA A 83 -9.46 -20.01 -3.80
N HIS A 84 -9.52 -18.97 -2.96
CA HIS A 84 -9.90 -17.61 -3.35
C HIS A 84 -8.70 -16.65 -3.41
N GLN A 85 -7.48 -17.20 -3.57
CA GLN A 85 -6.29 -16.39 -3.78
C GLN A 85 -6.41 -15.55 -5.05
N ILE A 86 -5.97 -14.29 -4.97
CA ILE A 86 -5.83 -13.41 -6.11
C ILE A 86 -4.37 -12.97 -6.28
N VAL A 87 -4.09 -12.41 -7.44
CA VAL A 87 -2.76 -12.01 -7.88
C VAL A 87 -2.80 -10.56 -8.31
N LEU A 88 -2.01 -9.71 -7.68
CA LEU A 88 -1.79 -8.35 -8.19
C LEU A 88 -0.71 -8.37 -9.25
N LYS A 89 -1.10 -8.05 -10.47
CA LYS A 89 -0.22 -7.86 -11.62
C LYS A 89 0.52 -6.53 -11.55
N ASN A 90 1.51 -6.41 -12.44
CA ASN A 90 2.29 -5.19 -12.64
C ASN A 90 3.02 -4.73 -11.38
N GLN A 91 3.52 -5.68 -10.59
CA GLN A 91 4.33 -5.40 -9.42
C GLN A 91 5.80 -5.53 -9.78
N PHE A 92 6.61 -4.62 -9.25
CA PHE A 92 8.04 -4.58 -9.48
C PHE A 92 8.76 -4.71 -8.15
N PHE A 93 9.81 -5.54 -8.14
CA PHE A 93 10.71 -5.69 -7.02
C PHE A 93 12.14 -5.67 -7.53
N PHE A 94 12.97 -4.72 -7.07
CA PHE A 94 14.33 -4.48 -7.58
C PHE A 94 14.46 -4.60 -9.11
N GLU A 95 13.66 -3.80 -9.83
CA GLU A 95 13.62 -3.76 -11.31
C GLU A 95 13.15 -5.05 -12.00
N GLN A 96 12.74 -6.08 -11.25
CA GLN A 96 12.20 -7.31 -11.80
C GLN A 96 10.67 -7.27 -11.83
N PRO A 97 10.05 -7.63 -12.97
CA PRO A 97 8.60 -7.76 -13.05
C PRO A 97 8.13 -9.02 -12.33
N GLY A 98 7.00 -8.90 -11.66
CA GLY A 98 6.36 -10.02 -10.98
C GLY A 98 4.96 -9.68 -10.53
N VAL A 99 4.51 -10.43 -9.53
CA VAL A 99 3.17 -10.30 -8.99
C VAL A 99 3.20 -10.30 -7.48
N GLN A 100 2.22 -9.68 -6.85
CA GLN A 100 1.97 -9.85 -5.43
C GLN A 100 0.92 -10.94 -5.25
N LEU A 101 1.23 -11.95 -4.43
CA LEU A 101 0.22 -12.91 -3.98
C LEU A 101 -0.64 -12.25 -2.90
N VAL A 102 -1.95 -12.21 -3.11
CA VAL A 102 -2.91 -11.70 -2.13
C VAL A 102 -3.88 -12.81 -1.79
N THR A 103 -3.83 -13.26 -0.55
CA THR A 103 -4.62 -14.40 -0.09
C THR A 103 -5.55 -13.93 1.02
N PRO A 104 -6.85 -14.21 0.91
CA PRO A 104 -7.78 -13.99 2.01
C PRO A 104 -7.40 -14.83 3.22
N MET A 105 -7.36 -14.21 4.39
CA MET A 105 -7.13 -14.86 5.67
C MET A 105 -8.44 -14.81 6.46
N LEU A 106 -9.06 -15.97 6.64
CA LEU A 106 -10.26 -16.16 7.45
C LEU A 106 -9.91 -15.89 8.90
N LEU A 107 -10.63 -14.97 9.52
CA LEU A 107 -10.46 -14.61 10.92
C LEU A 107 -11.29 -15.55 11.78
N ASP A 108 -10.79 -15.88 12.97
CA ASP A 108 -11.53 -16.74 13.91
C ASP A 108 -12.81 -16.01 14.37
N PRO A 109 -14.01 -16.60 14.19
CA PRO A 109 -15.28 -15.97 14.53
C PRO A 109 -15.45 -15.66 16.03
N MET A 110 -14.68 -16.28 16.93
CA MET A 110 -14.69 -15.92 18.36
C MET A 110 -13.89 -14.64 18.68
N LEU A 111 -13.17 -14.07 17.70
CA LEU A 111 -12.13 -13.05 17.91
C LEU A 111 -12.46 -11.68 17.30
N LEU A 112 -13.70 -11.45 16.88
CA LEU A 112 -14.20 -10.11 16.51
C LEU A 112 -15.45 -9.86 17.34
N ASP A 113 -15.34 -9.02 18.37
CA ASP A 113 -16.45 -8.70 19.27
C ASP A 113 -17.66 -8.15 18.49
N GLY A 114 -18.83 -8.72 18.77
CA GLY A 114 -20.13 -8.14 18.39
C GLY A 114 -20.98 -9.02 17.49
N GLU A 115 -21.78 -9.88 18.13
CA GLU A 115 -23.14 -10.28 17.73
C GLU A 115 -23.31 -10.96 16.36
N ASP A 116 -23.65 -12.26 16.39
CA ASP A 116 -24.49 -12.94 15.40
C ASP A 116 -24.16 -12.72 13.91
N SER A 117 -22.90 -12.48 13.55
CA SER A 117 -22.48 -12.53 12.14
C SER A 117 -22.39 -13.98 11.72
N GLU A 118 -23.49 -14.51 11.17
CA GLU A 118 -23.53 -15.82 10.48
C GLU A 118 -22.51 -15.89 9.33
N THR A 119 -22.08 -14.73 8.82
CA THR A 119 -21.10 -14.62 7.74
C THR A 119 -19.67 -14.60 8.27
N PRO A 120 -18.79 -15.51 7.84
CA PRO A 120 -17.37 -15.47 8.18
C PRO A 120 -16.74 -14.16 7.68
N LYS A 121 -15.78 -13.62 8.43
CA LYS A 121 -15.01 -12.42 8.07
C LYS A 121 -13.60 -12.79 7.63
N ALA A 122 -13.06 -12.06 6.66
CA ALA A 122 -11.70 -12.25 6.19
C ALA A 122 -10.99 -10.92 5.95
N VAL A 123 -9.67 -10.95 6.02
CA VAL A 123 -8.81 -9.83 5.61
C VAL A 123 -7.96 -10.26 4.43
N LEU A 124 -7.81 -9.39 3.42
CA LEU A 124 -6.90 -9.66 2.32
C LEU A 124 -5.47 -9.43 2.81
N VAL A 125 -4.61 -10.44 2.64
CA VAL A 125 -3.19 -10.36 3.01
C VAL A 125 -2.35 -10.46 1.75
N ALA A 126 -1.65 -9.37 1.42
CA ALA A 126 -0.59 -9.37 0.44
C ALA A 126 0.64 -10.10 1.01
N ARG A 127 0.70 -11.42 0.77
CA ARG A 127 1.67 -12.37 1.35
C ARG A 127 3.10 -12.19 0.86
N GLY A 128 3.30 -11.58 -0.29
CA GLY A 128 4.61 -11.26 -0.82
C GLY A 128 4.68 -11.27 -2.34
N TRP A 129 5.82 -10.87 -2.86
CA TRP A 129 6.11 -10.77 -4.29
C TRP A 129 6.74 -12.06 -4.83
N VAL A 130 6.38 -12.43 -6.06
CA VAL A 130 6.95 -13.57 -6.78
C VAL A 130 7.33 -13.12 -8.21
N PRO A 131 8.48 -13.59 -8.75
CA PRO A 131 8.87 -13.33 -10.14
C PRO A 131 7.78 -13.75 -11.14
N PHE A 132 7.65 -12.99 -12.22
CA PHE A 132 6.59 -13.23 -13.22
C PHE A 132 6.65 -14.65 -13.81
N ASP A 133 7.84 -15.17 -14.08
CA ASP A 133 8.03 -16.49 -14.69
C ASP A 133 7.60 -17.64 -13.76
N ASP A 134 7.69 -17.43 -12.45
CA ASP A 134 7.32 -18.40 -11.42
C ASP A 134 5.85 -18.28 -11.01
N ALA A 135 5.22 -17.13 -11.27
CA ALA A 135 3.85 -16.81 -10.89
C ALA A 135 2.77 -17.31 -11.87
N LYS A 136 3.08 -18.35 -12.65
CA LYS A 136 2.10 -18.95 -13.57
C LYS A 136 1.02 -19.70 -12.78
N PRO A 137 -0.23 -19.77 -13.25
CA PRO A 137 -1.32 -20.45 -12.54
C PRO A 137 -0.98 -21.89 -12.13
N GLU A 138 -0.24 -22.62 -12.95
CA GLU A 138 0.22 -23.98 -12.68
C GLU A 138 1.28 -24.10 -11.56
N ASN A 139 2.03 -23.02 -11.30
CA ASN A 139 3.15 -22.99 -10.37
C ASN A 139 2.81 -22.29 -9.05
N ILE A 140 1.77 -21.45 -9.03
CA ILE A 140 1.49 -20.54 -7.92
C ILE A 140 1.24 -21.25 -6.59
N ALA A 141 0.65 -22.46 -6.64
CA ALA A 141 0.36 -23.27 -5.46
C ALA A 141 1.62 -23.75 -4.72
N GLN A 142 2.80 -23.72 -5.37
CA GLN A 142 4.07 -24.04 -4.70
C GLN A 142 4.42 -23.00 -3.62
N PHE A 143 3.83 -21.81 -3.68
CA PHE A 143 4.03 -20.72 -2.73
C PHE A 143 2.95 -20.70 -1.65
N ASP A 144 2.10 -21.72 -1.57
CA ASP A 144 1.08 -21.79 -0.53
C ASP A 144 1.73 -22.15 0.82
N GLU A 145 1.39 -21.37 1.85
CA GLU A 145 1.93 -21.50 3.19
C GLU A 145 0.80 -21.91 4.17
N PRO A 146 0.22 -23.13 4.04
CA PRO A 146 -1.03 -23.49 4.72
C PRO A 146 -0.92 -23.64 6.23
N ASN A 147 0.29 -23.81 6.75
CA ASN A 147 0.55 -23.91 8.18
C ASN A 147 0.77 -22.55 8.84
N LEU A 148 0.75 -21.46 8.07
CA LEU A 148 0.98 -20.12 8.57
C LEU A 148 -0.33 -19.52 9.08
N THR A 149 -0.50 -19.58 10.39
CA THR A 149 -1.75 -19.17 11.06
C THR A 149 -1.66 -17.79 11.72
N GLN A 150 -0.44 -17.27 11.91
CA GLN A 150 -0.19 -15.96 12.50
C GLN A 150 0.63 -15.10 11.54
N ILE A 151 0.18 -13.88 11.30
CA ILE A 151 0.84 -12.91 10.43
C ILE A 151 0.97 -11.60 11.16
N VAL A 152 2.16 -11.00 11.10
CA VAL A 152 2.32 -9.58 11.38
C VAL A 152 2.37 -8.85 10.05
N GLY A 153 1.60 -7.78 9.90
CA GLY A 153 1.59 -7.02 8.66
C GLY A 153 1.20 -5.56 8.83
N LEU A 154 1.37 -4.79 7.76
CA LEU A 154 1.05 -3.37 7.72
C LEU A 154 -0.30 -3.12 7.09
N VAL A 155 -1.14 -2.35 7.77
CA VAL A 155 -2.46 -1.95 7.25
C VAL A 155 -2.31 -0.98 6.09
N GLN A 156 -3.14 -1.21 5.09
CA GLN A 156 -3.33 -0.35 3.93
C GLN A 156 -4.80 -0.20 3.62
N GLU A 157 -5.18 1.00 3.21
CA GLU A 157 -6.54 1.30 2.78
C GLU A 157 -6.88 0.64 1.44
N SER A 158 -8.16 0.34 1.24
CA SER A 158 -8.69 -0.09 -0.07
C SER A 158 -8.28 0.91 -1.16
N GLN A 159 -7.75 0.39 -2.27
CA GLN A 159 -7.22 1.21 -3.36
C GLN A 159 -8.33 1.62 -4.32
N SER A 160 -8.66 2.92 -4.33
CA SER A 160 -9.60 3.53 -5.27
C SER A 160 -9.02 3.66 -6.68
N MET A 161 -9.91 3.80 -7.68
CA MET A 161 -9.50 4.09 -9.05
C MET A 161 -8.92 5.51 -9.18
N PRO A 162 -7.92 5.73 -10.05
CA PRO A 162 -7.46 7.06 -10.38
C PRO A 162 -8.64 7.94 -10.84
N GLY A 163 -8.81 9.11 -10.25
CA GLY A 163 -9.95 10.00 -10.55
C GLY A 163 -11.19 9.79 -9.68
N GLY A 164 -11.18 8.83 -8.75
CA GLY A 164 -12.29 8.60 -7.81
C GLY A 164 -13.50 7.93 -8.44
N GLU A 165 -13.33 7.30 -9.60
CA GLU A 165 -14.38 6.51 -10.23
C GLU A 165 -14.72 5.28 -9.38
N ALA A 166 -15.99 4.87 -9.42
CA ALA A 166 -16.40 3.61 -8.80
C ALA A 166 -15.66 2.45 -9.47
N PRO A 167 -15.27 1.41 -8.71
CA PRO A 167 -14.62 0.26 -9.29
C PRO A 167 -15.54 -0.44 -10.29
N ALA A 168 -14.97 -0.90 -11.41
CA ALA A 168 -15.66 -1.82 -12.29
C ALA A 168 -15.75 -3.18 -11.58
N ILE A 169 -16.97 -3.60 -11.23
CA ILE A 169 -17.22 -4.93 -10.68
C ILE A 169 -17.26 -5.91 -11.87
N PRO A 170 -16.37 -6.91 -11.92
CA PRO A 170 -16.38 -7.90 -12.98
C PRO A 170 -17.66 -8.76 -12.96
N ASP A 171 -18.19 -9.12 -14.13
CA ASP A 171 -19.34 -10.04 -14.23
C ASP A 171 -18.98 -11.48 -13.87
N THR A 172 -17.69 -11.84 -13.96
CA THR A 172 -17.17 -13.17 -13.63
C THR A 172 -16.02 -13.07 -12.63
N PRO A 173 -15.88 -14.02 -11.69
CA PRO A 173 -14.75 -14.07 -10.77
C PRO A 173 -13.42 -14.01 -11.52
N GLN A 174 -12.52 -13.17 -11.04
CA GLN A 174 -11.18 -13.01 -11.60
C GLN A 174 -10.10 -13.20 -10.54
N THR A 175 -9.07 -13.94 -10.91
CA THR A 175 -7.89 -14.18 -10.07
C THR A 175 -6.87 -13.04 -10.21
N GLU A 176 -6.91 -12.28 -11.30
CA GLU A 176 -5.90 -11.29 -11.63
C GLU A 176 -6.43 -9.87 -11.44
N TRP A 177 -5.69 -9.06 -10.69
CA TRP A 177 -6.07 -7.70 -10.33
C TRP A 177 -4.87 -6.77 -10.52
N PHE A 178 -5.11 -5.46 -10.68
CA PHE A 178 -4.03 -4.47 -10.72
C PHE A 178 -3.92 -3.65 -9.43
N ARG A 179 -4.96 -3.70 -8.59
CA ARG A 179 -5.11 -2.96 -7.33
C ARG A 179 -5.93 -3.79 -6.36
N VAL A 180 -5.70 -3.60 -5.07
CA VAL A 180 -6.56 -4.19 -4.03
C VAL A 180 -7.73 -3.25 -3.78
N ASN A 181 -8.82 -3.41 -4.54
CA ASN A 181 -10.06 -2.69 -4.29
C ASN A 181 -11.06 -3.64 -3.61
N ILE A 182 -11.31 -3.42 -2.32
CA ILE A 182 -12.13 -4.33 -1.51
C ILE A 182 -13.55 -4.43 -2.05
N ASP A 183 -14.17 -3.30 -2.40
CA ASP A 183 -15.54 -3.26 -2.92
C ASP A 183 -15.69 -4.02 -4.25
N ALA A 184 -14.66 -3.99 -5.10
CA ALA A 184 -14.63 -4.71 -6.37
C ALA A 184 -14.42 -6.22 -6.18
N ILE A 185 -13.66 -6.61 -5.16
CA ILE A 185 -13.28 -8.01 -4.88
C ILE A 185 -14.36 -8.70 -4.03
N GLN A 186 -15.07 -7.97 -3.18
CA GLN A 186 -16.09 -8.50 -2.27
C GLN A 186 -17.14 -9.40 -2.96
N PRO A 187 -17.68 -9.09 -4.15
CA PRO A 187 -18.74 -9.89 -4.76
C PRO A 187 -18.32 -11.32 -5.17
N GLN A 188 -17.02 -11.58 -5.35
CA GLN A 188 -16.51 -12.92 -5.66
C GLN A 188 -16.08 -13.72 -4.42
N MET A 189 -16.21 -13.15 -3.22
CA MET A 189 -15.80 -13.78 -1.96
C MET A 189 -17.00 -14.36 -1.20
N PRO A 190 -16.86 -15.55 -0.58
CA PRO A 190 -17.94 -16.17 0.20
C PRO A 190 -18.05 -15.62 1.64
N TYR A 191 -17.19 -14.67 2.01
CA TYR A 191 -17.10 -14.04 3.33
C TYR A 191 -17.11 -12.52 3.20
N GLU A 192 -17.36 -11.83 4.31
CA GLU A 192 -17.23 -10.38 4.41
C GLU A 192 -15.76 -9.99 4.52
N LEU A 193 -15.28 -9.16 3.60
CA LEU A 193 -13.93 -8.60 3.64
C LEU A 193 -13.91 -7.39 4.56
N LEU A 194 -12.89 -7.31 5.42
CA LEU A 194 -12.60 -6.07 6.14
C LEU A 194 -12.28 -4.94 5.14
N PRO A 195 -12.60 -3.67 5.49
CA PRO A 195 -12.49 -2.53 4.57
C PRO A 195 -11.04 -2.08 4.31
N PHE A 196 -10.06 -2.89 4.72
CA PHE A 196 -8.63 -2.68 4.54
C PHE A 196 -7.94 -4.00 4.20
N PHE A 197 -6.71 -3.91 3.71
CA PHE A 197 -5.86 -5.08 3.46
C PHE A 197 -4.52 -4.90 4.15
N ILE A 198 -3.74 -5.99 4.22
CA ILE A 198 -2.50 -6.01 4.97
C ILE A 198 -1.34 -6.49 4.10
N TYR A 199 -0.20 -5.81 4.14
CA TYR A 199 1.06 -6.35 3.62
C TYR A 199 1.75 -7.18 4.69
N ALA A 200 2.00 -8.46 4.42
CA ALA A 200 2.72 -9.32 5.34
C ALA A 200 4.16 -8.83 5.53
N LEU A 201 4.58 -8.67 6.78
CA LEU A 201 5.95 -8.38 7.15
C LEU A 201 6.79 -9.68 7.18
N PRO A 202 8.11 -9.58 7.01
CA PRO A 202 8.99 -10.75 7.15
C PRO A 202 8.96 -11.27 8.59
N GLU A 203 8.82 -12.59 8.72
CA GLU A 203 8.89 -13.30 10.00
C GLU A 203 10.34 -13.36 10.52
N GLU A 204 10.51 -13.54 11.83
CA GLU A 204 11.83 -13.75 12.41
C GLU A 204 12.51 -14.99 11.80
N GLY A 205 13.68 -14.80 11.21
CA GLY A 205 14.46 -15.86 10.59
C GLY A 205 14.15 -16.16 9.12
N ARG A 206 13.14 -15.51 8.52
CA ARG A 206 12.88 -15.61 7.07
C ARG A 206 14.06 -15.02 6.28
N THR A 207 14.49 -15.69 5.22
CA THR A 207 15.60 -15.16 4.41
C THR A 207 15.09 -14.12 3.40
N ILE A 208 15.90 -13.10 3.10
CA ILE A 208 15.50 -11.97 2.23
C ILE A 208 15.15 -12.38 0.79
N HIS A 209 15.60 -13.54 0.33
CA HIS A 209 15.36 -14.06 -1.02
C HIS A 209 14.34 -15.20 -1.05
N GLU A 210 13.72 -15.51 0.09
CA GLU A 210 12.70 -16.54 0.19
C GLU A 210 11.40 -16.08 -0.47
N LEU A 211 10.94 -16.85 -1.45
CA LEU A 211 9.66 -16.58 -2.12
C LEU A 211 8.49 -17.12 -1.28
N PRO A 212 7.36 -16.40 -1.23
CA PRO A 212 7.15 -15.05 -1.74
C PRO A 212 7.92 -14.00 -0.90
N ILE A 213 8.52 -13.01 -1.57
CA ILE A 213 9.34 -11.98 -0.93
C ILE A 213 8.44 -11.03 -0.14
N ARG A 214 8.68 -10.98 1.18
CA ARG A 214 7.99 -10.09 2.11
C ARG A 214 8.90 -8.94 2.46
N GLU A 215 8.90 -7.92 1.63
CA GLU A 215 9.47 -6.65 2.02
C GLU A 215 8.38 -5.62 2.25
N PRO A 216 8.53 -4.83 3.33
CA PRO A 216 7.71 -3.65 3.47
C PRO A 216 7.92 -2.76 2.26
N ARG A 217 6.86 -2.47 1.50
CA ARG A 217 6.94 -1.52 0.40
C ARG A 217 7.40 -0.18 0.96
N ASP A 218 8.53 0.33 0.47
CA ASP A 218 9.00 1.67 0.81
C ASP A 218 7.87 2.66 0.49
N PRO A 219 7.42 3.50 1.44
CA PRO A 219 6.50 4.60 1.17
C PRO A 219 7.23 5.67 0.34
N ALA A 220 7.49 5.37 -0.93
CA ALA A 220 8.18 6.23 -1.89
C ALA A 220 7.26 7.27 -2.54
#